data_AF-A0A6G0TB18-F1
#
_entry.id   AF-A0A6G0TB18-F1
#
_cell.length_a   1.000
_cell.length_b   1.000
_cell.length_c   1.000
_cell.angle_alpha   90.00
_cell.angle_beta   90.00
_cell.angle_gamma   90.00
#
_symmetry.space_group_name_H-M   'P 1'
#
loop_
_entity.id
_entity.type
_entity.pdbx_description
1 polymer ?
#
loop_
_entity_poly.entity_id
_entity_poly.type
_entity_poly.pdbx_seq_one_letter_code
_entity_poly.pdbx_strand_id
1 'polypeptide(L)'
;MARYDDPLNNAIGALSIDDDRWIKLGLDHKIRTQLSEIENNYESIFSWDIQKLTGVNLCRKLNLIDKIRDKQEMIITMDDEFDLNRFYLQLVASYELYNSRSYRESYLEIQGAVKYLKKCKFDKSIVQYFYAYHHITQATNAYVALTLKIDSEKLLNDVKHVKYFNQYDKAAICAVKAKIFMEYPPEGNDMALKFVNQARYLDSIEPEWIVIWLKAKGRVRRYYKKYTTPDDDEIDAANMLCTTQSKLHILVPTIKVFEEAGFIKKITHNQNESIHFYKLASDITKKAIELAKDDTNKLIFVLLSSYSSYDKSIMSNLIAKLTNVQNRRVDQFLGFYYLKHEKDYVKAKIHFTRGMDAGDLNSSLQLIKTECLLKSVNDFPYVQSLNTMYDNFPTPSERLIILTHILMYYNFRENNPREMMRYLKMYIDQEIDDTVKLRYLTLTWPLFKINMYFGLNTFLDILSENVKKIINNDWSLEEKQIINNTFDRFNKILKLNINDIKINVANKTTAHEKRESWRKQRVDLSEDKSNKSHQHQSNSKYFYRNTTLEKHVDLAKKPSTN
;
A
#
# COMPACT_ATOMS: atom_id res chain seq x y z
N MET A 1 34.53 -36.97 -9.87
CA MET A 1 33.71 -37.85 -10.71
C MET A 1 32.29 -37.84 -10.16
N ALA A 2 31.42 -37.14 -10.87
CA ALA A 2 29.96 -37.33 -10.98
C ALA A 2 29.53 -36.20 -11.95
N ARG A 3 29.72 -36.45 -13.25
CA ARG A 3 29.14 -35.62 -14.30
C ARG A 3 27.65 -35.95 -14.30
N TYR A 4 26.82 -35.01 -13.86
CA TYR A 4 25.41 -35.03 -14.17
C TYR A 4 25.25 -34.20 -15.44
N ASP A 5 25.14 -34.92 -16.57
CA ASP A 5 24.61 -34.36 -17.80
C ASP A 5 23.13 -34.05 -17.55
N ASP A 6 22.79 -32.76 -17.49
CA ASP A 6 21.42 -32.30 -17.27
C ASP A 6 20.71 -32.10 -18.62
N PRO A 7 19.71 -32.92 -18.98
CA PRO A 7 19.00 -32.84 -20.26
C PRO A 7 17.92 -31.73 -20.26
N LEU A 8 18.26 -30.54 -19.76
CA LEU A 8 17.33 -29.42 -19.61
C LEU A 8 17.75 -28.14 -20.34
N ASN A 9 18.75 -28.22 -21.21
CA ASN A 9 19.14 -27.12 -22.11
C ASN A 9 18.12 -26.84 -23.24
N ASN A 10 17.02 -27.59 -23.32
CA ASN A 10 15.99 -27.45 -24.37
C ASN A 10 14.58 -27.07 -23.86
N ALA A 11 14.43 -26.61 -22.62
CA ALA A 11 13.14 -26.18 -22.08
C ALA A 11 13.16 -24.70 -21.62
N ILE A 12 13.61 -23.79 -22.50
CA ILE A 12 13.30 -22.37 -22.37
C ILE A 12 11.96 -22.13 -23.09
N GLY A 13 10.90 -22.68 -22.50
CA GLY A 13 9.54 -22.31 -22.82
C GLY A 13 9.02 -21.52 -21.64
N ALA A 14 8.88 -20.20 -21.79
CA ALA A 14 7.95 -19.47 -20.95
C ALA A 14 6.62 -20.22 -21.04
N LEU A 15 6.16 -20.79 -19.93
CA LEU A 15 4.83 -21.37 -19.83
C LEU A 15 3.84 -20.21 -19.98
N SER A 16 3.51 -19.98 -21.24
CA SER A 16 2.48 -19.10 -21.80
C SER A 16 1.21 -19.25 -20.96
N ILE A 17 0.77 -18.15 -20.38
CA ILE A 17 -0.62 -18.00 -19.99
C ILE A 17 -1.37 -17.91 -21.30
N ASP A 18 -2.25 -18.88 -21.57
CA ASP A 18 -3.19 -18.95 -22.70
C ASP A 18 -3.26 -17.64 -23.54
N ASP A 19 -2.58 -17.69 -24.69
CA ASP A 19 -2.32 -16.63 -25.68
C ASP A 19 -3.57 -16.14 -26.44
N ASP A 20 -4.72 -16.35 -25.83
CA ASP A 20 -6.06 -16.12 -26.36
C ASP A 20 -6.40 -14.61 -26.41
N ARG A 21 -5.63 -13.80 -25.67
CA ARG A 21 -5.85 -12.34 -25.56
C ARG A 21 -5.50 -11.60 -26.85
N TRP A 22 -4.38 -11.94 -27.48
CA TRP A 22 -3.97 -11.30 -28.75
C TRP A 22 -4.78 -11.80 -29.94
N ILE A 23 -5.25 -13.06 -29.86
CA ILE A 23 -6.22 -13.62 -30.80
C ILE A 23 -7.53 -12.83 -30.75
N LYS A 24 -8.08 -12.59 -29.55
CA LYS A 24 -9.28 -11.76 -29.34
C LYS A 24 -9.14 -10.30 -29.79
N LEU A 25 -7.90 -9.79 -29.86
CA LEU A 25 -7.61 -8.43 -30.33
C LEU A 25 -7.36 -8.33 -31.84
N GLY A 26 -7.36 -9.46 -32.57
CA GLY A 26 -7.08 -9.46 -34.01
C GLY A 26 -5.71 -8.89 -34.36
N LEU A 27 -4.71 -9.11 -33.50
CA LEU A 27 -3.32 -8.74 -33.77
C LEU A 27 -2.71 -9.74 -34.75
N ASP A 28 -1.94 -9.27 -35.72
CA ASP A 28 -1.23 -10.14 -36.65
C ASP A 28 -0.03 -10.85 -36.00
N HIS A 29 0.52 -11.86 -36.68
CA HIS A 29 1.64 -12.64 -36.16
C HIS A 29 2.88 -11.77 -35.88
N LYS A 30 3.17 -10.77 -36.72
CA LYS A 30 4.34 -9.89 -36.56
C LYS A 30 4.26 -9.11 -35.25
N ILE A 31 3.11 -8.50 -34.98
CA ILE A 31 2.88 -7.75 -33.73
C ILE A 31 2.97 -8.67 -32.52
N ARG A 32 2.38 -9.88 -32.58
CA ARG A 32 2.46 -10.85 -31.48
C ARG A 32 3.91 -11.25 -31.19
N THR A 33 4.71 -11.53 -32.22
CA THR A 33 6.14 -11.82 -32.05
C THR A 33 6.88 -10.67 -31.38
N GLN A 34 6.61 -9.42 -31.77
CA GLN A 34 7.22 -8.25 -31.14
C GLN A 34 6.78 -8.05 -29.68
N LEU A 35 5.51 -8.30 -29.35
CA LEU A 35 5.03 -8.25 -27.96
C LEU A 35 5.72 -9.31 -27.10
N SER A 36 5.84 -10.55 -27.60
CA SER A 36 6.61 -11.60 -26.92
C SER A 36 8.09 -11.24 -26.79
N GLU A 37 8.68 -10.56 -27.77
CA GLU A 37 10.07 -10.10 -27.67
C GLU A 37 10.23 -9.09 -26.53
N ILE A 38 9.30 -8.13 -26.40
CA ILE A 38 9.30 -7.17 -25.29
C ILE A 38 9.18 -7.90 -23.95
N GLU A 39 8.25 -8.84 -23.81
CA GLU A 39 8.05 -9.60 -22.57
C GLU A 39 9.28 -10.42 -22.15
N ASN A 40 10.05 -10.93 -23.12
CA ASN A 40 11.18 -11.82 -22.84
C ASN A 40 12.52 -11.09 -22.72
N ASN A 41 12.73 -9.99 -23.46
CA ASN A 41 14.04 -9.37 -23.63
C ASN A 41 14.17 -7.97 -23.01
N TYR A 42 13.06 -7.36 -22.58
CA TYR A 42 13.00 -6.00 -22.08
C TYR A 42 12.28 -5.93 -20.73
N GLU A 43 12.84 -5.19 -19.78
CA GLU A 43 12.13 -4.85 -18.54
C GLU A 43 10.99 -3.87 -18.84
N SER A 44 9.75 -4.33 -18.73
CA SER A 44 8.51 -3.56 -18.82
C SER A 44 7.53 -4.03 -17.75
N ILE A 45 6.54 -3.21 -17.38
CA ILE A 45 5.53 -3.64 -16.40
C ILE A 45 4.75 -4.90 -16.84
N PHE A 46 4.70 -5.17 -18.15
CA PHE A 46 4.07 -6.36 -18.73
C PHE A 46 4.95 -7.60 -18.64
N SER A 47 6.27 -7.46 -18.63
CA SER A 47 7.24 -8.56 -18.44
C SER A 47 7.32 -9.08 -16.99
N TRP A 48 6.61 -8.46 -16.04
CA TRP A 48 6.81 -8.71 -14.60
C TRP A 48 5.83 -9.69 -13.98
N ASP A 49 4.97 -10.34 -14.76
CA ASP A 49 4.06 -11.39 -14.27
C ASP A 49 3.20 -10.96 -13.06
N ILE A 50 2.83 -9.67 -12.95
CA ILE A 50 2.19 -9.11 -11.73
C ILE A 50 0.94 -9.91 -11.34
N GLN A 51 0.03 -10.16 -12.28
CA GLN A 51 -1.20 -10.94 -12.02
C GLN A 51 -0.91 -12.40 -11.62
N LYS A 52 0.12 -13.03 -12.20
CA LYS A 52 0.49 -14.42 -11.86
C LYS A 52 1.08 -14.50 -10.46
N LEU A 53 1.89 -13.51 -10.08
CA LEU A 53 2.58 -13.46 -8.80
C LEU A 53 1.72 -12.93 -7.64
N THR A 54 0.67 -12.16 -7.95
CA THR A 54 -0.23 -11.56 -6.94
C THR A 54 -1.64 -12.13 -6.95
N GLY A 55 -1.93 -13.03 -7.90
CA GLY A 55 -3.26 -13.62 -8.12
C GLY A 55 -4.17 -12.74 -8.99
N VAL A 56 -5.11 -13.40 -9.69
CA VAL A 56 -6.17 -12.72 -10.45
C VAL A 56 -7.26 -12.29 -9.49
N ASN A 57 -7.05 -11.18 -8.79
CA ASN A 57 -8.10 -10.63 -7.93
C ASN A 57 -8.93 -9.59 -8.72
N LEU A 58 -9.96 -10.07 -9.43
CA LEU A 58 -10.87 -9.27 -10.26
C LEU A 58 -11.47 -8.07 -9.50
N CYS A 59 -11.62 -8.19 -8.18
CA CYS A 59 -12.26 -7.20 -7.31
C CYS A 59 -11.36 -6.01 -6.94
N ARG A 60 -10.09 -5.99 -7.39
CA ARG A 60 -9.19 -4.85 -7.26
C ARG A 60 -9.12 -3.93 -8.47
N LYS A 61 -9.49 -4.40 -9.66
CA LYS A 61 -9.24 -3.66 -10.90
C LYS A 61 -9.95 -2.31 -10.94
N LEU A 62 -11.19 -2.24 -10.46
CA LEU A 62 -11.97 -0.99 -10.45
C LEU A 62 -11.53 -0.02 -9.34
N ASN A 63 -11.11 -0.50 -8.16
CA ASN A 63 -10.70 0.39 -7.05
C ASN A 63 -9.24 0.87 -7.16
N LEU A 64 -8.39 0.19 -7.94
CA LEU A 64 -6.95 0.49 -7.93
C LEU A 64 -6.61 1.75 -8.73
N ILE A 65 -7.26 2.00 -9.87
CA ILE A 65 -7.03 3.20 -10.69
C ILE A 65 -7.40 4.46 -9.91
N ASP A 66 -8.58 4.50 -9.29
CA ASP A 66 -9.03 5.67 -8.51
C ASP A 66 -8.11 5.92 -7.32
N LYS A 67 -7.70 4.85 -6.62
CA LYS A 67 -6.71 4.93 -5.55
C LYS A 67 -5.34 5.43 -6.02
N ILE A 68 -4.94 5.11 -7.25
CA ILE A 68 -3.69 5.60 -7.84
C ILE A 68 -3.82 7.08 -8.19
N ARG A 69 -4.93 7.49 -8.81
CA ARG A 69 -5.23 8.89 -9.12
C ARG A 69 -5.25 9.74 -7.86
N ASP A 70 -5.91 9.25 -6.80
CA ASP A 70 -5.89 9.86 -5.47
C ASP A 70 -4.47 10.07 -4.94
N LYS A 71 -3.58 9.08 -5.12
CA LYS A 71 -2.18 9.18 -4.71
C LYS A 71 -1.38 10.11 -5.60
N GLN A 72 -1.67 10.18 -6.89
CA GLN A 72 -1.01 11.07 -7.84
C GLN A 72 -1.34 12.54 -7.53
N GLU A 73 -2.59 12.85 -7.16
CA GLU A 73 -2.98 14.18 -6.67
C GLU A 73 -2.23 14.59 -5.39
N MET A 74 -1.80 13.61 -4.58
CA MET A 74 -0.99 13.86 -3.38
C MET A 74 0.49 14.07 -3.68
N ILE A 75 0.94 13.82 -4.92
CA ILE A 75 2.33 14.09 -5.29
C ILE A 75 2.44 15.58 -5.49
N ILE A 76 3.03 16.21 -4.49
CA ILE A 76 3.30 17.62 -4.54
C ILE A 76 4.55 17.80 -5.40
N THR A 77 4.32 18.17 -6.65
CA THR A 77 5.36 18.37 -7.64
C THR A 77 6.28 19.50 -7.17
N MET A 78 7.55 19.18 -6.91
CA MET A 78 8.61 20.19 -7.03
C MET A 78 8.86 20.30 -8.53
N ASP A 79 8.41 21.39 -9.14
CA ASP A 79 7.95 21.47 -10.54
C ASP A 79 8.94 21.00 -11.63
N ASP A 80 10.18 20.66 -11.29
CA ASP A 80 11.18 20.16 -12.26
C ASP A 80 11.93 18.88 -11.83
N GLU A 81 11.76 18.32 -10.63
CA GLU A 81 12.59 17.18 -10.17
C GLU A 81 11.94 15.81 -10.39
N PHE A 82 12.77 14.78 -10.60
CA PHE A 82 12.29 13.40 -10.68
C PHE A 82 11.76 12.91 -9.33
N ASP A 83 10.45 12.70 -9.26
CA ASP A 83 9.72 11.99 -8.21
C ASP A 83 9.46 10.52 -8.61
N LEU A 84 10.05 9.59 -7.84
CA LEU A 84 9.88 8.14 -8.02
C LEU A 84 8.43 7.69 -7.78
N ASN A 85 7.69 8.32 -6.87
CA ASN A 85 6.28 7.99 -6.61
C ASN A 85 5.42 8.30 -7.83
N ARG A 86 5.64 9.46 -8.47
CA ARG A 86 4.93 9.84 -9.70
C ARG A 86 5.19 8.81 -10.77
N PHE A 87 6.46 8.50 -10.94
CA PHE A 87 6.93 7.57 -11.93
C PHE A 87 6.26 6.20 -11.81
N TYR A 88 6.36 5.54 -10.66
CA TYR A 88 5.81 4.19 -10.52
C TYR A 88 4.28 4.18 -10.56
N LEU A 89 3.60 5.21 -10.02
CA LEU A 89 2.14 5.27 -10.04
C LEU A 89 1.59 5.40 -11.47
N GLN A 90 2.24 6.18 -12.35
CA GLN A 90 1.87 6.25 -13.76
C GLN A 90 2.02 4.89 -14.48
N LEU A 91 3.07 4.13 -14.14
CA LEU A 91 3.23 2.76 -14.66
C LEU A 91 2.06 1.85 -14.21
N VAL A 92 1.71 1.87 -12.93
CA VAL A 92 0.58 1.06 -12.41
C VAL A 92 -0.74 1.47 -13.07
N ALA A 93 -1.02 2.77 -13.20
CA ALA A 93 -2.21 3.27 -13.87
C ALA A 93 -2.28 2.75 -15.32
N SER A 94 -1.18 2.84 -16.07
CA SER A 94 -1.12 2.33 -17.45
C SER A 94 -1.39 0.82 -17.53
N TYR A 95 -0.82 0.03 -16.61
CA TYR A 95 -1.03 -1.42 -16.56
C TYR A 95 -2.48 -1.81 -16.21
N GLU A 96 -3.11 -1.12 -15.25
CA GLU A 96 -4.50 -1.39 -14.89
C GLU A 96 -5.49 -0.99 -16.00
N LEU A 97 -5.25 0.15 -16.67
CA LEU A 97 -6.04 0.57 -17.83
C LEU A 97 -5.93 -0.45 -18.97
N TYR A 98 -4.71 -0.95 -19.24
CA TYR A 98 -4.48 -2.00 -20.22
C TYR A 98 -5.23 -3.29 -19.86
N ASN A 99 -5.19 -3.70 -18.60
CA ASN A 99 -5.89 -4.89 -18.09
C ASN A 99 -7.40 -4.75 -18.04
N SER A 100 -7.90 -3.52 -18.04
CA SER A 100 -9.31 -3.17 -18.16
C SER A 100 -9.74 -2.96 -19.61
N ARG A 101 -8.88 -3.33 -20.58
CA ARG A 101 -9.11 -3.18 -22.03
C ARG A 101 -9.26 -1.72 -22.50
N SER A 102 -8.90 -0.76 -21.66
CA SER A 102 -8.88 0.67 -21.98
C SER A 102 -7.53 1.05 -22.60
N TYR A 103 -7.19 0.40 -23.72
CA TYR A 103 -5.85 0.46 -24.33
C TYR A 103 -5.42 1.87 -24.74
N ARG A 104 -6.37 2.68 -25.24
CA ARG A 104 -6.09 4.07 -25.63
C ARG A 104 -5.73 4.93 -24.44
N GLU A 105 -6.45 4.79 -23.33
CA GLU A 105 -6.15 5.52 -22.09
C GLU A 105 -4.81 5.06 -21.49
N SER A 106 -4.55 3.74 -21.46
CA SER A 106 -3.26 3.19 -21.05
C SER A 106 -2.10 3.81 -21.85
N TYR A 107 -2.28 3.99 -23.16
CA TYR A 107 -1.30 4.62 -24.05
C TYR A 107 -1.05 6.10 -23.70
N LEU A 108 -2.11 6.87 -23.46
CA LEU A 108 -1.99 8.27 -23.07
C LEU A 108 -1.27 8.42 -21.71
N GLU A 109 -1.58 7.53 -20.76
CA GLU A 109 -0.94 7.52 -19.44
C GLU A 109 0.57 7.27 -19.53
N ILE A 110 0.99 6.24 -20.29
CA ILE A 110 2.43 5.93 -20.44
C ILE A 110 3.16 6.99 -21.29
N GLN A 111 2.52 7.58 -22.29
CA GLN A 111 3.07 8.75 -22.99
C GLN A 111 3.28 9.95 -22.05
N GLY A 112 2.39 10.13 -21.07
CA GLY A 112 2.55 11.10 -20.00
C GLY A 112 3.83 10.87 -19.20
N ALA A 113 4.11 9.62 -18.83
CA ALA A 113 5.35 9.24 -18.15
C ALA A 113 6.59 9.48 -19.03
N VAL A 114 6.56 9.14 -20.33
CA VAL A 114 7.66 9.42 -21.27
C VAL A 114 7.94 10.92 -21.36
N LYS A 115 6.89 11.75 -21.49
CA LYS A 115 7.03 13.22 -21.54
C LYS A 115 7.58 13.79 -20.23
N TYR A 116 7.16 13.23 -19.10
CA TYR A 116 7.65 13.61 -17.79
C TYR A 116 9.16 13.32 -17.65
N LEU A 117 9.60 12.10 -17.96
CA LEU A 117 11.02 11.73 -17.90
C LEU A 117 11.92 12.60 -18.79
N LYS A 118 11.41 13.03 -19.96
CA LYS A 118 12.14 13.94 -20.86
C LYS A 118 12.30 15.35 -20.31
N LYS A 119 11.43 15.78 -19.39
CA LYS A 119 11.39 17.16 -18.86
C LYS A 119 11.99 17.27 -17.46
N CYS A 120 11.90 16.21 -16.65
CA CYS A 120 12.38 16.27 -15.27
C CYS A 120 13.91 16.29 -15.20
N LYS A 121 14.43 16.97 -14.17
CA LYS A 121 15.82 17.03 -13.79
C LYS A 121 16.12 15.87 -12.83
N PHE A 122 17.14 15.11 -13.16
CA PHE A 122 17.71 14.11 -12.27
C PHE A 122 18.79 14.77 -11.42
N ASP A 123 18.64 14.71 -10.10
CA ASP A 123 19.69 15.17 -9.20
C ASP A 123 20.91 14.21 -9.24
N LYS A 124 22.02 14.65 -8.64
CA LYS A 124 23.27 13.87 -8.64
C LYS A 124 23.15 12.49 -7.98
N SER A 125 22.23 12.29 -7.04
CA SER A 125 22.05 10.99 -6.38
C SER A 125 21.30 9.99 -7.24
N ILE A 126 20.40 10.44 -8.12
CA ILE A 126 19.55 9.53 -8.90
C ILE A 126 19.92 9.43 -10.38
N VAL A 127 20.85 10.28 -10.86
CA VAL A 127 21.27 10.31 -12.27
C VAL A 127 21.80 8.96 -12.77
N GLN A 128 22.41 8.17 -11.89
CA GLN A 128 22.93 6.84 -12.21
C GLN A 128 21.84 5.81 -12.56
N TYR A 129 20.57 6.09 -12.20
CA TYR A 129 19.42 5.22 -12.47
C TYR A 129 18.59 5.68 -13.69
N PHE A 130 18.99 6.78 -14.33
CA PHE A 130 18.29 7.40 -15.47
C PHE A 130 17.91 6.38 -16.56
N TYR A 131 18.88 5.56 -16.97
CA TYR A 131 18.69 4.59 -18.05
C TYR A 131 17.65 3.52 -17.72
N ALA A 132 17.61 3.03 -16.48
CA ALA A 132 16.60 2.08 -16.05
C ALA A 132 15.18 2.65 -16.13
N TYR A 133 14.97 3.90 -15.70
CA TYR A 133 13.65 4.52 -15.75
C TYR A 133 13.20 4.78 -17.19
N HIS A 134 14.11 5.27 -18.05
CA HIS A 134 13.84 5.44 -19.47
C HIS A 134 13.51 4.11 -20.15
N HIS A 135 14.30 3.07 -19.88
CA HIS A 135 14.08 1.73 -20.38
C HIS A 135 12.68 1.20 -20.04
N ILE A 136 12.33 1.18 -18.75
CA ILE A 136 11.03 0.64 -18.28
C ILE A 136 9.89 1.35 -19.00
N THR A 137 9.99 2.66 -19.13
CA THR A 137 8.93 3.49 -19.71
C THR A 137 8.81 3.30 -21.22
N GLN A 138 9.93 3.28 -21.94
CA GLN A 138 9.94 3.10 -23.38
C GLN A 138 9.49 1.69 -23.78
N ALA A 139 9.96 0.66 -23.07
CA ALA A 139 9.51 -0.72 -23.30
C ALA A 139 8.00 -0.88 -23.01
N THR A 140 7.51 -0.29 -21.91
CA THR A 140 6.08 -0.27 -21.59
C THR A 140 5.27 0.50 -22.64
N ASN A 141 5.76 1.65 -23.10
CA ASN A 141 5.11 2.46 -24.14
C ASN A 141 5.04 1.72 -25.47
N ALA A 142 6.13 1.06 -25.88
CA ALA A 142 6.19 0.27 -27.10
C ALA A 142 5.19 -0.90 -27.06
N TYR A 143 5.08 -1.59 -25.92
CA TYR A 143 4.12 -2.69 -25.72
C TYR A 143 2.66 -2.23 -25.93
N VAL A 144 2.28 -1.10 -25.31
CA VAL A 144 0.91 -0.55 -25.48
C VAL A 144 0.69 -0.01 -26.90
N ALA A 145 1.70 0.63 -27.50
CA ALA A 145 1.63 1.14 -28.87
C ALA A 145 1.39 0.03 -29.90
N LEU A 146 2.13 -1.08 -29.79
CA LEU A 146 1.97 -2.27 -30.63
C LEU A 146 0.56 -2.84 -30.56
N THR A 147 0.00 -2.91 -29.34
CA THR A 147 -1.37 -3.38 -29.13
C THR A 147 -2.39 -2.52 -29.88
N LEU A 148 -2.12 -1.22 -30.02
CA LEU A 148 -2.94 -0.27 -30.77
C LEU A 148 -2.59 -0.18 -32.26
N LYS A 149 -1.66 -1.01 -32.75
CA LYS A 149 -1.12 -0.96 -34.14
C LYS A 149 -0.54 0.41 -34.50
N ILE A 150 -0.03 1.13 -33.51
CA ILE A 150 0.72 2.39 -33.71
C ILE A 150 2.16 2.01 -34.05
N ASP A 151 2.72 2.59 -35.12
CA ASP A 151 4.11 2.33 -35.53
C ASP A 151 5.07 2.60 -34.35
N SER A 152 5.67 1.51 -33.86
CA SER A 152 6.50 1.46 -32.67
C SER A 152 7.86 0.85 -32.96
N GLU A 153 8.20 0.53 -34.20
CA GLU A 153 9.53 -0.02 -34.54
C GLU A 153 10.63 0.97 -34.13
N LYS A 154 10.34 2.28 -34.22
CA LYS A 154 11.22 3.34 -33.72
C LYS A 154 11.27 3.48 -32.19
N LEU A 155 10.30 2.93 -31.46
CA LEU A 155 10.21 3.08 -29.99
C LEU A 155 11.14 2.13 -29.24
N LEU A 156 11.55 1.01 -29.85
CA LEU A 156 12.47 0.03 -29.24
C LEU A 156 13.94 0.27 -29.61
N ASN A 157 14.22 0.99 -30.69
CA ASN A 157 15.59 1.22 -31.17
C ASN A 157 16.50 1.92 -30.14
N ASP A 158 15.91 2.73 -29.27
CA ASP A 158 16.63 3.44 -28.20
C ASP A 158 16.60 2.69 -26.85
N VAL A 159 16.02 1.49 -26.80
CA VAL A 159 15.81 0.73 -25.56
C VAL A 159 16.90 -0.33 -25.39
N LYS A 160 17.67 -0.21 -24.31
CA LYS A 160 18.80 -1.09 -24.01
C LYS A 160 18.33 -2.51 -23.66
N HIS A 161 18.82 -3.52 -24.38
CA HIS A 161 18.51 -4.91 -24.02
C HIS A 161 19.00 -5.25 -22.60
N VAL A 162 18.20 -5.98 -21.82
CA VAL A 162 18.43 -6.30 -20.39
C VAL A 162 19.80 -6.89 -20.09
N LYS A 163 20.38 -7.66 -21.03
CA LYS A 163 21.72 -8.27 -20.88
C LYS A 163 22.84 -7.23 -20.68
N TYR A 164 22.62 -5.98 -21.08
CA TYR A 164 23.62 -4.92 -20.97
C TYR A 164 23.47 -4.07 -19.70
N PHE A 165 22.50 -4.35 -18.83
CA PHE A 165 22.31 -3.56 -17.61
C PHE A 165 23.48 -3.69 -16.64
N ASN A 166 23.96 -2.55 -16.17
CA ASN A 166 24.94 -2.51 -15.09
C ASN A 166 24.26 -2.78 -13.73
N GLN A 167 25.03 -2.83 -12.66
CA GLN A 167 24.48 -3.09 -11.31
C GLN A 167 23.44 -2.04 -10.87
N TYR A 168 23.63 -0.76 -11.21
CA TYR A 168 22.74 0.33 -10.83
C TYR A 168 21.41 0.25 -11.59
N ASP A 169 21.45 -0.06 -12.89
CA ASP A 169 20.26 -0.32 -13.71
C ASP A 169 19.43 -1.46 -13.09
N LYS A 170 20.11 -2.56 -12.73
CA LYS A 170 19.49 -3.73 -12.11
C LYS A 170 18.87 -3.41 -10.75
N ALA A 171 19.58 -2.64 -9.91
CA ALA A 171 19.06 -2.16 -8.64
C ALA A 171 17.81 -1.30 -8.88
N ALA A 172 17.90 -0.26 -9.73
CA ALA A 172 16.83 0.65 -10.16
C ALA A 172 15.53 -0.11 -10.48
N ILE A 173 15.62 -1.10 -11.37
CA ILE A 173 14.49 -1.93 -11.79
C ILE A 173 13.86 -2.69 -10.62
N CYS A 174 14.68 -3.26 -9.73
CA CYS A 174 14.19 -3.95 -8.54
C CYS A 174 13.40 -3.03 -7.59
N ALA A 175 13.70 -1.73 -7.47
CA ALA A 175 12.88 -0.81 -6.62
C ALA A 175 11.54 -0.60 -7.26
N VAL A 176 11.57 -0.32 -8.56
CA VAL A 176 10.38 0.04 -9.29
C VAL A 176 9.42 -1.16 -9.22
N LYS A 177 9.94 -2.38 -9.43
CA LYS A 177 9.23 -3.63 -9.14
C LYS A 177 8.69 -3.63 -7.71
N ALA A 178 9.52 -3.44 -6.69
CA ALA A 178 9.06 -3.45 -5.30
C ALA A 178 7.94 -2.43 -5.00
N LYS A 179 8.04 -1.22 -5.55
CA LYS A 179 7.04 -0.16 -5.40
C LYS A 179 5.72 -0.51 -6.07
N ILE A 180 5.79 -1.12 -7.26
CA ILE A 180 4.62 -1.58 -8.01
C ILE A 180 3.96 -2.76 -7.30
N PHE A 181 4.71 -3.80 -6.94
CA PHE A 181 4.17 -4.97 -6.23
C PHE A 181 3.51 -4.61 -4.90
N MET A 182 4.02 -3.58 -4.21
CA MET A 182 3.38 -3.03 -3.01
C MET A 182 1.95 -2.49 -3.26
N GLU A 183 1.54 -2.19 -4.49
CA GLU A 183 0.16 -1.79 -4.80
C GLU A 183 -0.80 -2.99 -4.87
N TYR A 184 -0.27 -4.21 -4.86
CA TYR A 184 -1.01 -5.48 -4.97
C TYR A 184 -0.88 -6.38 -3.72
N PRO A 185 -1.19 -5.92 -2.48
CA PRO A 185 -1.03 -6.74 -1.27
C PRO A 185 -1.99 -7.96 -1.20
N PRO A 186 -1.95 -8.83 -0.20
CA PRO A 186 -0.80 -9.12 0.63
C PRO A 186 0.34 -9.77 -0.18
N GLU A 187 0.06 -10.59 -1.20
CA GLU A 187 1.09 -11.34 -1.96
C GLU A 187 2.12 -10.40 -2.61
N GLY A 188 1.68 -9.26 -3.13
CA GLY A 188 2.57 -8.24 -3.66
C GLY A 188 3.50 -7.60 -2.61
N ASN A 189 3.15 -7.59 -1.32
CA ASN A 189 4.09 -7.14 -0.29
C ASN A 189 5.26 -8.12 -0.13
N ASP A 190 5.00 -9.42 -0.24
CA ASP A 190 6.04 -10.45 -0.15
C ASP A 190 6.99 -10.39 -1.35
N MET A 191 6.43 -10.21 -2.55
CA MET A 191 7.24 -10.00 -3.76
C MET A 191 8.03 -8.69 -3.69
N ALA A 192 7.42 -7.62 -3.18
CA ALA A 192 8.12 -6.36 -3.01
C ALA A 192 9.32 -6.46 -2.07
N LEU A 193 9.19 -7.19 -0.96
CA LEU A 193 10.30 -7.42 -0.03
C LEU A 193 11.45 -8.19 -0.69
N LYS A 194 11.14 -9.19 -1.54
CA LYS A 194 12.16 -9.93 -2.30
C LYS A 194 12.92 -9.01 -3.27
N PHE A 195 12.20 -8.22 -4.07
CA PHE A 195 12.85 -7.33 -5.05
C PHE A 195 13.68 -6.25 -4.37
N VAL A 196 13.19 -5.63 -3.30
CA VAL A 196 13.98 -4.60 -2.62
C VAL A 196 15.18 -5.16 -1.85
N ASN A 197 15.12 -6.41 -1.37
CA ASN A 197 16.31 -7.10 -0.87
C ASN A 197 17.36 -7.30 -1.99
N GLN A 198 16.94 -7.65 -3.21
CA GLN A 198 17.84 -7.75 -4.35
C GLN A 198 18.44 -6.39 -4.72
N ALA A 199 17.65 -5.32 -4.67
CA ALA A 199 18.16 -3.98 -4.93
C ALA A 199 19.23 -3.58 -3.91
N ARG A 200 18.99 -3.83 -2.61
CA ARG A 200 19.98 -3.59 -1.54
C ARG A 200 21.21 -4.49 -1.65
N TYR A 201 21.09 -5.69 -2.20
CA TYR A 201 22.25 -6.54 -2.46
C TYR A 201 23.14 -5.95 -3.57
N LEU A 202 22.53 -5.36 -4.59
CA LEU A 202 23.22 -4.72 -5.71
C LEU A 202 23.80 -3.34 -5.35
N ASP A 203 23.11 -2.60 -4.48
CA ASP A 203 23.47 -1.25 -4.06
C ASP A 203 23.00 -1.01 -2.62
N SER A 204 23.85 -1.36 -1.65
CA SER A 204 23.47 -1.48 -0.24
C SER A 204 23.38 -0.16 0.51
N ILE A 205 24.02 0.89 0.00
CA ILE A 205 24.15 2.19 0.65
C ILE A 205 23.17 3.24 0.12
N GLU A 206 22.57 3.01 -1.05
CA GLU A 206 21.67 4.00 -1.64
C GLU A 206 20.40 4.18 -0.77
N PRO A 207 20.13 5.41 -0.27
CA PRO A 207 19.10 5.67 0.73
C PRO A 207 17.68 5.30 0.27
N GLU A 208 17.37 5.52 -1.00
CA GLU A 208 16.07 5.26 -1.60
C GLU A 208 15.71 3.77 -1.51
N TRP A 209 16.68 2.86 -1.67
CA TRP A 209 16.49 1.42 -1.50
C TRP A 209 16.10 1.06 -0.08
N ILE A 210 16.81 1.66 0.88
CA ILE A 210 16.60 1.43 2.30
C ILE A 210 15.20 1.90 2.71
N VAL A 211 14.76 3.06 2.23
CA VAL A 211 13.40 3.58 2.47
C VAL A 211 12.32 2.64 1.91
N ILE A 212 12.50 2.15 0.69
CA ILE A 212 11.56 1.19 0.08
C ILE A 212 11.55 -0.12 0.86
N TRP A 213 12.71 -0.57 1.33
CA TRP A 213 12.88 -1.78 2.11
C TRP A 213 12.19 -1.70 3.47
N LEU A 214 12.41 -0.62 4.23
CA LEU A 214 11.71 -0.35 5.50
C LEU A 214 10.19 -0.37 5.31
N LYS A 215 9.70 0.24 4.22
CA LYS A 215 8.26 0.25 3.90
C LYS A 215 7.73 -1.15 3.58
N ALA A 216 8.45 -1.94 2.78
CA ALA A 216 8.06 -3.30 2.41
C ALA A 216 8.08 -4.24 3.63
N LYS A 217 9.15 -4.22 4.43
CA LYS A 217 9.30 -5.03 5.63
C LYS A 217 8.23 -4.71 6.67
N GLY A 218 7.95 -3.43 6.92
CA GLY A 218 6.83 -3.04 7.78
C GLY A 218 5.46 -3.48 7.27
N ARG A 219 5.22 -3.55 5.95
CA ARG A 219 3.95 -4.06 5.41
C ARG A 219 3.78 -5.56 5.59
N VAL A 220 4.84 -6.34 5.33
CA VAL A 220 4.87 -7.79 5.58
C VAL A 220 4.65 -8.05 7.06
N ARG A 221 5.37 -7.36 7.94
CA ARG A 221 5.23 -7.48 9.40
C ARG A 221 3.81 -7.13 9.87
N ARG A 222 3.24 -5.99 9.49
CA ARG A 222 1.87 -5.61 9.91
C ARG A 222 0.81 -6.60 9.44
N TYR A 223 1.06 -7.33 8.35
CA TYR A 223 0.15 -8.35 7.84
C TYR A 223 0.29 -9.68 8.59
N TYR A 224 1.51 -10.21 8.73
CA TYR A 224 1.75 -11.55 9.30
C TYR A 224 2.01 -11.54 10.82
N LYS A 225 2.44 -10.41 11.37
CA LYS A 225 2.93 -10.23 12.75
C LYS A 225 2.56 -8.84 13.30
N LYS A 226 1.25 -8.50 13.30
CA LYS A 226 0.72 -7.14 13.56
C LYS A 226 1.20 -6.45 14.85
N TYR A 227 1.68 -7.20 15.84
CA TYR A 227 2.11 -6.68 17.15
C TYR A 227 3.57 -7.01 17.48
N THR A 228 4.40 -7.26 16.47
CA THR A 228 5.85 -7.43 16.67
C THR A 228 6.60 -6.14 16.36
N THR A 229 7.56 -5.79 17.22
CA THR A 229 8.42 -4.61 17.04
C THR A 229 9.17 -4.71 15.70
N PRO A 230 9.49 -3.59 15.03
CA PRO A 230 10.50 -3.61 13.96
C PRO A 230 11.78 -4.32 14.43
N ASP A 231 12.41 -5.08 13.53
CA ASP A 231 13.63 -5.81 13.84
C ASP A 231 14.83 -4.85 13.99
N ASP A 232 15.91 -5.28 14.62
CA ASP A 232 17.10 -4.44 14.88
C ASP A 232 17.70 -3.86 13.59
N ASP A 233 17.72 -4.63 12.49
CA ASP A 233 18.18 -4.16 11.18
C ASP A 233 17.31 -3.03 10.59
N GLU A 234 16.02 -2.96 10.94
CA GLU A 234 15.14 -1.85 10.55
C GLU A 234 15.43 -0.60 11.38
N ILE A 235 15.66 -0.77 12.67
CA ILE A 235 16.01 0.32 13.59
C ILE A 235 17.37 0.91 13.21
N ASP A 236 18.37 0.07 12.96
CA ASP A 236 19.72 0.47 12.54
C ASP A 236 19.70 1.21 11.20
N ALA A 237 18.96 0.68 10.21
CA ALA A 237 18.79 1.33 8.93
C ALA A 237 18.09 2.69 9.06
N ALA A 238 17.04 2.79 9.90
CA ALA A 238 16.37 4.05 10.17
C ALA A 238 17.32 5.07 10.84
N ASN A 239 18.12 4.64 11.82
CA ASN A 239 19.12 5.47 12.47
C ASN A 239 20.20 5.96 11.48
N MET A 240 20.70 5.07 10.61
CA MET A 240 21.66 5.42 9.56
C MET A 240 21.10 6.50 8.64
N LEU A 241 19.86 6.37 8.18
CA LEU A 241 19.23 7.39 7.33
C LEU A 241 19.07 8.73 8.07
N CYS A 242 18.68 8.71 9.35
CA CYS A 242 18.49 9.95 10.12
C CYS A 242 19.78 10.73 10.36
N THR A 243 20.90 10.02 10.50
CA THR A 243 22.23 10.58 10.76
C THR A 243 22.93 11.04 9.48
N THR A 244 22.75 10.33 8.36
CA THR A 244 23.49 10.59 7.12
C THR A 244 22.75 11.45 6.11
N GLN A 245 21.41 11.56 6.21
CA GLN A 245 20.60 12.23 5.19
C GLN A 245 19.94 13.52 5.69
N SER A 246 19.69 14.43 4.76
CA SER A 246 18.99 15.70 4.97
C SER A 246 17.79 15.89 4.05
N LYS A 247 17.52 14.94 3.14
CA LYS A 247 16.36 15.02 2.25
C LYS A 247 15.08 14.58 2.97
N LEU A 248 14.04 15.40 2.86
CA LEU A 248 12.75 15.14 3.54
C LEU A 248 12.13 13.82 3.15
N HIS A 249 12.14 13.46 1.87
CA HIS A 249 11.54 12.21 1.39
C HIS A 249 12.25 10.96 1.90
N ILE A 250 13.46 11.10 2.43
CA ILE A 250 14.23 10.03 3.08
C ILE A 250 14.01 10.01 4.59
N LEU A 251 14.03 11.17 5.25
CA LEU A 251 13.86 11.28 6.70
C LEU A 251 12.44 10.95 7.15
N VAL A 252 11.43 11.44 6.43
CA VAL A 252 10.04 11.32 6.86
C VAL A 252 9.55 9.86 6.95
N PRO A 253 9.92 8.95 6.03
CA PRO A 253 9.61 7.53 6.19
C PRO A 253 10.18 6.85 7.44
N THR A 254 11.31 7.31 8.00
CA THR A 254 11.91 6.69 9.19
C THR A 254 11.10 6.99 10.46
N ILE A 255 10.41 8.14 10.50
CA ILE A 255 9.50 8.52 11.60
C ILE A 255 8.50 7.39 11.87
N LYS A 256 7.92 6.80 10.82
CA LYS A 256 6.94 5.71 10.94
C LYS A 256 7.52 4.44 11.56
N VAL A 257 8.80 4.16 11.33
CA VAL A 257 9.48 2.99 11.93
C VAL A 257 9.56 3.16 13.44
N PHE A 258 9.99 4.34 13.90
CA PHE A 258 10.07 4.66 15.32
C PHE A 258 8.69 4.80 15.98
N GLU A 259 7.71 5.42 15.33
CA GLU A 259 6.33 5.45 15.84
C GLU A 259 5.76 4.03 16.02
N GLU A 260 6.02 3.12 15.08
CA GLU A 260 5.57 1.73 15.18
C GLU A 260 6.26 0.98 16.33
N ALA A 261 7.57 1.15 16.48
CA ALA A 261 8.31 0.59 17.62
C ALA A 261 7.76 1.12 18.96
N GLY A 262 7.57 2.45 19.07
CA GLY A 262 7.02 3.10 20.25
C GLY A 262 5.61 2.64 20.61
N PHE A 263 4.74 2.45 19.60
CA PHE A 263 3.39 1.94 19.78
C PHE A 263 3.38 0.50 20.30
N ILE A 264 4.21 -0.37 19.74
CA ILE A 264 4.25 -1.77 20.15
C ILE A 264 4.79 -1.90 21.56
N LYS A 265 5.86 -1.17 21.91
CA LYS A 265 6.40 -1.14 23.28
C LYS A 265 5.38 -0.61 24.29
N LYS A 266 4.54 0.34 23.90
CA LYS A 266 3.42 0.83 24.72
C LYS A 266 2.42 -0.28 25.04
N ILE A 267 2.04 -1.08 24.04
CA ILE A 267 1.08 -2.18 24.20
C ILE A 267 1.69 -3.33 25.03
N THR A 268 2.98 -3.60 24.90
CA THR A 268 3.69 -4.63 25.69
C THR A 268 4.11 -4.12 27.07
N HIS A 269 3.55 -3.00 27.55
CA HIS A 269 3.82 -2.39 28.86
C HIS A 269 5.30 -2.02 29.13
N ASN A 270 6.10 -1.83 28.09
CA ASN A 270 7.47 -1.31 28.21
C ASN A 270 7.47 0.21 27.95
N GLN A 271 7.12 0.97 29.00
CA GLN A 271 6.96 2.43 28.90
C GLN A 271 8.27 3.16 28.58
N ASN A 272 9.40 2.71 29.13
CA ASN A 272 10.70 3.37 28.93
C ASN A 272 11.12 3.33 27.45
N GLU A 273 11.06 2.15 26.82
CA GLU A 273 11.38 2.03 25.39
C GLU A 273 10.34 2.73 24.51
N SER A 274 9.06 2.70 24.90
CA SER A 274 8.02 3.44 24.19
C SER A 274 8.32 4.94 24.14
N ILE A 275 8.65 5.55 25.29
CA ILE A 275 9.03 6.97 25.40
C ILE A 275 10.28 7.26 24.56
N HIS A 276 11.28 6.37 24.61
CA HIS A 276 12.51 6.53 23.82
C HIS A 276 12.22 6.61 22.31
N PHE A 277 11.47 5.67 21.75
CA PHE A 277 11.16 5.66 20.32
C PHE A 277 10.27 6.82 19.89
N TYR A 278 9.28 7.20 20.70
CA TYR A 278 8.47 8.39 20.40
C TYR A 278 9.28 9.69 20.45
N LYS A 279 10.28 9.78 21.34
CA LYS A 279 11.20 10.91 21.36
C LYS A 279 12.02 10.98 20.07
N LEU A 280 12.58 9.85 19.60
CA LEU A 280 13.30 9.79 18.31
C LEU A 280 12.40 10.25 17.15
N ALA A 281 11.17 9.72 17.06
CA ALA A 281 10.19 10.13 16.05
C ALA A 281 9.92 11.65 16.11
N SER A 282 9.75 12.20 17.31
CA SER A 282 9.53 13.64 17.50
C SER A 282 10.74 14.49 17.10
N ASP A 283 11.96 14.06 17.41
CA ASP A 283 13.18 14.82 17.10
C ASP A 283 13.43 14.85 15.58
N ILE A 284 13.21 13.73 14.89
CA ILE A 284 13.29 13.68 13.41
C ILE A 284 12.20 14.54 12.78
N THR A 285 11.00 14.56 13.36
CA THR A 285 9.92 15.43 12.91
C THR A 285 10.30 16.91 13.01
N LYS A 286 10.91 17.35 14.12
CA LYS A 286 11.40 18.73 14.28
C LYS A 286 12.41 19.07 13.17
N LYS A 287 13.40 18.20 12.98
CA LYS A 287 14.40 18.34 11.89
C LYS A 287 13.72 18.44 10.52
N ALA A 288 12.70 17.63 10.26
CA ALA A 288 11.96 17.66 9.00
C ALA A 288 11.17 18.97 8.82
N ILE A 289 10.55 19.52 9.87
CA ILE A 289 9.86 20.81 9.81
C ILE A 289 10.86 21.95 9.55
N GLU A 290 12.01 21.93 10.22
CA GLU A 290 13.08 22.92 10.00
C GLU A 290 13.60 22.89 8.55
N LEU A 291 13.79 21.70 7.98
CA LEU A 291 14.19 21.51 6.59
C LEU A 291 13.10 21.93 5.60
N ALA A 292 11.83 21.76 5.95
CA ALA A 292 10.70 22.23 5.16
C ALA A 292 10.60 23.76 5.14
N LYS A 293 11.11 24.46 6.17
CA LYS A 293 11.02 25.92 6.32
C LYS A 293 9.54 26.37 6.23
N ASP A 294 9.23 27.35 5.38
CA ASP A 294 7.87 27.85 5.11
C ASP A 294 7.29 27.32 3.79
N ASP A 295 7.92 26.31 3.19
CA ASP A 295 7.41 25.64 2.00
C ASP A 295 6.17 24.81 2.39
N THR A 296 4.99 25.34 2.02
CA THR A 296 3.69 24.75 2.36
C THR A 296 3.60 23.29 1.94
N ASN A 297 4.13 22.96 0.76
CA ASN A 297 4.07 21.63 0.19
C ASN A 297 4.90 20.63 1.02
N LYS A 298 6.12 21.02 1.41
CA LYS A 298 6.96 20.21 2.28
C LYS A 298 6.35 20.04 3.68
N LEU A 299 5.73 21.08 4.22
CA LEU A 299 5.05 21.01 5.51
C LEU A 299 3.84 20.05 5.49
N ILE A 300 3.05 20.04 4.41
CA ILE A 300 1.98 19.05 4.20
C ILE A 300 2.56 17.63 4.17
N PHE A 301 3.66 17.42 3.45
CA PHE A 301 4.31 16.11 3.37
C PHE A 301 4.74 15.57 4.74
N VAL A 302 5.29 16.45 5.60
CA VAL A 302 5.63 16.10 6.99
C VAL A 302 4.38 15.77 7.80
N LEU A 303 3.34 16.62 7.74
CA LEU A 303 2.07 16.44 8.45
C LEU A 303 1.42 15.08 8.13
N LEU A 304 1.28 14.75 6.85
CA LEU A 304 0.58 13.54 6.41
C LEU A 304 1.37 12.25 6.70
N SER A 305 2.64 12.38 7.10
CA SER A 305 3.51 11.24 7.33
C SER A 305 3.71 10.90 8.80
N SER A 306 3.28 11.76 9.72
CA SER A 306 3.37 11.51 11.16
C SER A 306 1.96 11.64 11.74
N TYR A 307 1.43 10.57 12.33
CA TYR A 307 -0.01 10.49 12.62
C TYR A 307 -0.30 10.35 14.11
N SER A 308 0.72 10.28 14.97
CA SER A 308 0.52 9.54 16.21
C SER A 308 1.09 10.15 17.49
N SER A 309 2.12 10.99 17.47
CA SER A 309 2.79 11.36 18.75
C SER A 309 3.63 12.63 18.65
N TYR A 310 3.01 13.74 18.32
CA TYR A 310 3.70 15.02 18.35
C TYR A 310 3.66 15.63 19.73
N ASP A 311 4.77 16.27 20.10
CA ASP A 311 4.73 17.35 21.07
C ASP A 311 3.66 18.36 20.66
N LYS A 312 2.78 18.71 21.60
CA LYS A 312 1.66 19.63 21.38
C LYS A 312 2.12 20.96 20.75
N SER A 313 3.30 21.44 21.12
CA SER A 313 3.88 22.69 20.61
C SER A 313 4.22 22.61 19.11
N ILE A 314 4.87 21.52 18.67
CA ILE A 314 5.23 21.28 17.28
C ILE A 314 3.97 21.21 16.42
N MET A 315 2.99 20.43 16.88
CA MET A 315 1.74 20.24 16.17
C MET A 315 0.96 21.56 16.04
N SER A 316 0.87 22.34 17.12
CA SER A 316 0.17 23.63 17.09
C SER A 316 0.79 24.60 16.06
N ASN A 317 2.12 24.65 15.97
CA ASN A 317 2.82 25.49 14.99
C ASN A 317 2.57 25.02 13.55
N LEU A 318 2.62 23.71 13.30
CA LEU A 318 2.37 23.14 11.97
C LEU A 318 0.91 23.37 11.54
N ILE A 319 -0.04 23.20 12.46
CA ILE A 319 -1.47 23.45 12.24
C ILE A 319 -1.71 24.92 11.93
N ALA A 320 -1.13 25.85 12.68
CA ALA A 320 -1.30 27.28 12.45
C ALA A 320 -0.89 27.68 11.02
N LYS A 321 0.22 27.11 10.51
CA LYS A 321 0.67 27.36 9.13
C LYS A 321 -0.23 26.72 8.07
N LEU A 322 -0.82 25.57 8.36
CA LEU A 322 -1.58 24.78 7.38
C LEU A 322 -3.11 24.98 7.43
N THR A 323 -3.63 25.73 8.42
CA THR A 323 -5.08 25.82 8.68
C THR A 323 -5.90 26.44 7.53
N ASN A 324 -5.25 27.25 6.69
CA ASN A 324 -5.87 27.95 5.57
C ASN A 324 -5.49 27.34 4.20
N VAL A 325 -4.73 26.25 4.21
CA VAL A 325 -4.31 25.59 2.97
C VAL A 325 -5.46 24.75 2.44
N GLN A 326 -5.84 25.00 1.19
CA GLN A 326 -6.85 24.20 0.50
C GLN A 326 -6.25 22.87 0.04
N ASN A 327 -6.43 21.83 0.84
CA ASN A 327 -6.01 20.48 0.49
C ASN A 327 -6.86 19.47 1.25
N ARG A 328 -7.57 18.59 0.53
CA ARG A 328 -8.53 17.64 1.13
C ARG A 328 -7.93 16.77 2.24
N ARG A 329 -6.65 16.40 2.15
CA ARG A 329 -5.96 15.57 3.16
C ARG A 329 -5.53 16.38 4.38
N VAL A 330 -5.14 17.64 4.17
CA VAL A 330 -4.88 18.58 5.26
C VAL A 330 -6.16 18.84 6.02
N ASP A 331 -7.26 19.14 5.32
CA ASP A 331 -8.58 19.33 5.95
C ASP A 331 -9.05 18.08 6.70
N GLN A 332 -8.89 16.89 6.11
CA GLN A 332 -9.14 15.63 6.82
C GLN A 332 -8.30 15.49 8.10
N PHE A 333 -7.01 15.79 8.04
CA PHE A 333 -6.12 15.75 9.21
C PHE A 333 -6.55 16.76 10.28
N LEU A 334 -6.78 18.02 9.89
CA LEU A 334 -7.20 19.09 10.79
C LEU A 334 -8.55 18.79 11.44
N GLY A 335 -9.50 18.23 10.67
CA GLY A 335 -10.76 17.73 11.20
C GLY A 335 -10.54 16.69 12.29
N PHE A 336 -9.68 15.70 12.07
CA PHE A 336 -9.34 14.71 13.10
C PHE A 336 -8.62 15.32 14.30
N TYR A 337 -7.73 16.29 14.08
CA TYR A 337 -7.04 17.01 15.14
C TYR A 337 -8.03 17.69 16.07
N TYR A 338 -8.91 18.53 15.52
CA TYR A 338 -9.90 19.24 16.32
C TYR A 338 -10.93 18.29 16.94
N LEU A 339 -11.33 17.22 16.25
CA LEU A 339 -12.28 16.23 16.77
C LEU A 339 -11.72 15.45 17.97
N LYS A 340 -10.46 15.00 17.90
CA LYS A 340 -9.88 14.06 18.88
C LYS A 340 -9.01 14.72 19.95
N HIS A 341 -8.20 15.71 19.57
CA HIS A 341 -7.20 16.32 20.45
C HIS A 341 -7.75 17.56 21.17
N GLU A 342 -8.27 18.53 20.41
CA GLU A 342 -8.82 19.76 21.00
C GLU A 342 -10.27 19.59 21.47
N LYS A 343 -10.98 18.58 20.94
CA LYS A 343 -12.42 18.39 21.11
C LYS A 343 -13.26 19.63 20.72
N ASP A 344 -12.75 20.39 19.75
CA ASP A 344 -13.45 21.53 19.15
C ASP A 344 -14.27 21.03 17.95
N TYR A 345 -15.52 20.63 18.22
CA TYR A 345 -16.40 20.05 17.21
C TYR A 345 -16.84 21.07 16.14
N VAL A 346 -16.84 22.37 16.46
CA VAL A 346 -17.17 23.42 15.50
C VAL A 346 -16.07 23.58 14.46
N LYS A 347 -14.80 23.64 14.89
CA LYS A 347 -13.67 23.65 13.96
C LYS A 347 -13.50 22.34 13.21
N ALA A 348 -13.72 21.21 13.88
CA ALA A 348 -13.70 19.90 13.22
C ALA A 348 -14.71 19.86 12.08
N LYS A 349 -15.93 20.35 12.32
CA LYS A 349 -16.97 20.47 11.29
C LYS A 349 -16.52 21.31 10.10
N ILE A 350 -15.94 22.50 10.33
CA ILE A 350 -15.45 23.37 9.23
C ILE A 350 -14.48 22.61 8.31
N HIS A 351 -13.50 21.92 8.88
CA HIS A 351 -12.51 21.19 8.09
C HIS A 351 -13.10 19.94 7.42
N PHE A 352 -13.97 19.19 8.09
CA PHE A 352 -14.62 18.06 7.44
C PHE A 352 -15.58 18.48 6.33
N THR A 353 -16.24 19.65 6.44
CA THR A 353 -17.01 20.24 5.34
C THR A 353 -16.12 20.56 4.15
N ARG A 354 -14.97 21.23 4.35
CA ARG A 354 -14.00 21.49 3.26
C ARG A 354 -13.50 20.20 2.61
N GLY A 355 -13.20 19.18 3.41
CA GLY A 355 -12.81 17.86 2.91
C GLY A 355 -13.91 17.17 2.10
N MET A 356 -15.16 17.25 2.55
CA MET A 356 -16.34 16.76 1.81
C MET A 356 -16.53 17.52 0.49
N ASP A 357 -16.44 18.85 0.49
CA ASP A 357 -16.58 19.69 -0.71
C ASP A 357 -15.48 19.37 -1.74
N ALA A 358 -14.32 18.90 -1.28
CA ALA A 358 -13.23 18.40 -2.10
C ALA A 358 -13.34 16.90 -2.45
N GLY A 359 -14.48 16.25 -2.20
CA GLY A 359 -14.77 14.88 -2.59
C GLY A 359 -14.12 13.78 -1.72
N ASP A 360 -13.75 14.06 -0.45
CA ASP A 360 -13.19 13.03 0.45
C ASP A 360 -14.29 12.32 1.27
N LEU A 361 -14.60 11.07 0.91
CA LEU A 361 -15.62 10.24 1.59
C LEU A 361 -15.43 10.16 3.10
N ASN A 362 -14.18 9.99 3.56
CA ASN A 362 -13.92 9.83 4.98
C ASN A 362 -14.18 11.12 5.76
N SER A 363 -13.89 12.29 5.18
CA SER A 363 -14.29 13.59 5.74
C SER A 363 -15.80 13.72 5.80
N SER A 364 -16.53 13.30 4.76
CA SER A 364 -18.00 13.28 4.76
C SER A 364 -18.57 12.39 5.88
N LEU A 365 -18.00 11.19 6.09
CA LEU A 365 -18.39 10.30 7.19
C LEU A 365 -18.07 10.90 8.57
N GLN A 366 -16.89 11.52 8.72
CA GLN A 366 -16.53 12.19 9.97
C GLN A 366 -17.34 13.47 10.21
N LEU A 367 -17.81 14.15 9.16
CA LEU A 367 -18.73 15.27 9.26
C LEU A 367 -20.04 14.81 9.87
N ILE A 368 -20.65 13.73 9.35
CA ILE A 368 -21.86 13.13 9.94
C ILE A 368 -21.65 12.78 11.41
N LYS A 369 -20.52 12.14 11.75
CA LYS A 369 -20.16 11.83 13.13
C LYS A 369 -20.07 13.08 14.01
N THR A 370 -19.49 14.16 13.47
CA THR A 370 -19.34 15.45 14.18
C THR A 370 -20.70 16.12 14.37
N GLU A 371 -21.59 16.06 13.38
CA GLU A 371 -22.98 16.55 13.52
C GLU A 371 -23.76 15.77 14.59
N CYS A 372 -23.57 14.45 14.66
CA CYS A 372 -24.17 13.60 15.71
C CYS A 372 -23.58 13.85 17.12
N LEU A 373 -22.44 14.54 17.22
CA LEU A 373 -21.88 15.03 18.49
C LEU A 373 -22.45 16.40 18.88
N LEU A 374 -22.73 17.24 17.87
CA LEU A 374 -23.28 18.58 18.07
C LEU A 374 -24.79 18.57 18.28
N LYS A 375 -25.50 17.60 17.72
CA LYS A 375 -26.96 17.46 17.77
C LYS A 375 -27.35 16.00 18.04
N SER A 376 -28.54 15.79 18.61
CA SER A 376 -29.11 14.45 18.73
C SER A 376 -29.28 13.82 17.35
N VAL A 377 -29.09 12.50 17.25
CA VAL A 377 -29.29 11.78 15.98
C VAL A 377 -30.73 11.88 15.46
N ASN A 378 -31.69 12.12 16.37
CA ASN A 378 -33.09 12.28 16.01
C ASN A 378 -33.38 13.66 15.38
N ASP A 379 -32.52 14.65 15.64
CA ASP A 379 -32.66 16.02 15.15
C ASP A 379 -31.75 16.30 13.94
N PHE A 380 -30.87 15.34 13.61
CA PHE A 380 -29.99 15.39 12.45
C PHE A 380 -30.59 14.52 11.33
N PRO A 381 -30.67 15.01 10.08
CA PRO A 381 -31.21 14.24 8.95
C PRO A 381 -30.21 13.15 8.50
N TYR A 382 -30.01 12.13 9.34
CA TYR A 382 -28.93 11.15 9.22
C TYR A 382 -29.03 10.32 7.94
N VAL A 383 -30.18 9.70 7.69
CA VAL A 383 -30.40 8.86 6.49
C VAL A 383 -30.38 9.72 5.23
N GLN A 384 -30.99 10.92 5.25
CA GLN A 384 -30.98 11.83 4.11
C GLN A 384 -29.56 12.28 3.75
N SER A 385 -28.72 12.56 4.75
CA SER A 385 -27.31 12.93 4.54
C SER A 385 -26.53 11.76 3.91
N LEU A 386 -26.74 10.53 4.40
CA LEU A 386 -26.11 9.34 3.80
C LEU A 386 -26.62 9.04 2.39
N ASN A 387 -27.89 9.28 2.09
CA ASN A 387 -28.41 9.15 0.73
C ASN A 387 -27.79 10.17 -0.22
N THR A 388 -27.64 11.42 0.23
CA THR A 388 -26.92 12.45 -0.56
C THR A 388 -25.48 12.01 -0.84
N MET A 389 -24.81 11.41 0.14
CA MET A 389 -23.48 10.84 -0.07
C MET A 389 -23.50 9.67 -1.06
N TYR A 390 -24.51 8.79 -1.01
CA TYR A 390 -24.62 7.65 -1.92
C TYR A 390 -24.65 8.08 -3.40
N ASP A 391 -25.29 9.21 -3.68
CA ASP A 391 -25.36 9.79 -5.03
C ASP A 391 -24.03 10.44 -5.44
N ASN A 392 -23.31 11.05 -4.49
CA ASN A 392 -22.02 11.72 -4.74
C ASN A 392 -20.82 10.77 -4.84
N PHE A 393 -20.90 9.56 -4.25
CA PHE A 393 -19.82 8.56 -4.23
C PHE A 393 -20.25 7.31 -5.02
N PRO A 394 -19.98 7.24 -6.34
CA PRO A 394 -20.53 6.20 -7.20
C PRO A 394 -19.81 4.85 -7.08
N THR A 395 -18.61 4.81 -6.49
CA THR A 395 -17.80 3.59 -6.45
C THR A 395 -18.48 2.52 -5.58
N PRO A 396 -18.60 1.26 -6.04
CA PRO A 396 -19.27 0.20 -5.27
C PRO A 396 -18.75 0.03 -3.84
N SER A 397 -17.43 0.18 -3.63
CA SER A 397 -16.79 0.04 -2.32
C SER A 397 -17.19 1.17 -1.34
N GLU A 398 -17.30 2.39 -1.84
CA GLU A 398 -17.75 3.57 -1.08
C GLU A 398 -19.24 3.45 -0.74
N ARG A 399 -20.03 3.02 -1.71
CA ARG A 399 -21.47 2.73 -1.54
C ARG A 399 -21.72 1.68 -0.48
N LEU A 400 -20.90 0.61 -0.41
CA LEU A 400 -21.01 -0.37 0.69
C LEU A 400 -20.83 0.28 2.06
N ILE A 401 -19.86 1.20 2.22
CA ILE A 401 -19.62 1.88 3.50
C ILE A 401 -20.83 2.71 3.90
N ILE A 402 -21.36 3.49 2.96
CA ILE A 402 -22.53 4.36 3.16
C ILE A 402 -23.76 3.52 3.53
N LEU A 403 -24.06 2.49 2.73
CA LEU A 403 -25.19 1.59 2.95
C LEU A 403 -25.08 0.84 4.28
N THR A 404 -23.87 0.46 4.70
CA THR A 404 -23.64 -0.14 6.02
C THR A 404 -24.10 0.80 7.14
N HIS A 405 -23.76 2.09 7.06
CA HIS A 405 -24.18 3.06 8.06
C HIS A 405 -25.70 3.33 8.06
N ILE A 406 -26.36 3.27 6.89
CA ILE A 406 -27.82 3.34 6.80
C ILE A 406 -28.46 2.11 7.47
N LEU A 407 -27.95 0.91 7.16
CA LEU A 407 -28.40 -0.32 7.80
C LEU A 407 -28.22 -0.29 9.32
N MET A 408 -27.10 0.24 9.81
CA MET A 408 -26.90 0.43 11.26
C MET A 408 -27.93 1.36 11.88
N TYR A 409 -28.31 2.43 11.19
CA TYR A 409 -29.35 3.35 11.69
C TYR A 409 -30.69 2.62 11.85
N TYR A 410 -31.16 1.90 10.83
CA TYR A 410 -32.42 1.15 10.93
C TYR A 410 -32.37 -0.04 11.89
N ASN A 411 -31.18 -0.60 12.13
CA ASN A 411 -31.02 -1.68 13.13
C ASN A 411 -31.06 -1.16 14.57
N PHE A 412 -30.53 0.04 14.84
CA PHE A 412 -30.27 0.49 16.21
C PHE A 412 -31.08 1.72 16.66
N ARG A 413 -31.68 2.47 15.73
CA ARG A 413 -32.39 3.72 16.02
C ARG A 413 -33.84 3.68 15.59
N GLU A 414 -34.11 3.24 14.37
CA GLU A 414 -35.45 3.28 13.79
C GLU A 414 -35.83 1.92 13.23
N ASN A 415 -36.73 1.19 13.91
CA ASN A 415 -37.16 -0.12 13.44
C ASN A 415 -38.15 0.03 12.27
N ASN A 416 -37.62 0.10 11.04
CA ASN A 416 -38.39 0.16 9.80
C ASN A 416 -38.03 -1.04 8.90
N PRO A 417 -38.81 -2.14 8.97
CA PRO A 417 -38.56 -3.36 8.20
C PRO A 417 -38.46 -3.16 6.69
N ARG A 418 -39.27 -2.26 6.12
CA ARG A 418 -39.32 -2.01 4.68
C ARG A 418 -38.05 -1.33 4.19
N GLU A 419 -37.65 -0.25 4.86
CA GLU A 419 -36.43 0.47 4.52
C GLU A 419 -35.19 -0.39 4.78
N MET A 420 -35.19 -1.17 5.87
CA MET A 420 -34.10 -2.10 6.17
C MET A 420 -33.88 -3.13 5.05
N MET A 421 -34.94 -3.75 4.52
CA MET A 421 -34.83 -4.67 3.39
C MET A 421 -34.44 -3.97 2.09
N ARG A 422 -34.96 -2.76 1.86
CA ARG A 422 -34.59 -1.95 0.68
C ARG A 422 -33.09 -1.67 0.64
N TYR A 423 -32.50 -1.15 1.71
CA TYR A 423 -31.05 -0.87 1.74
C TYR A 423 -30.20 -2.14 1.79
N LEU A 424 -30.70 -3.23 2.38
CA LEU A 424 -30.00 -4.51 2.34
C LEU A 424 -29.93 -5.06 0.91
N LYS A 425 -31.02 -4.94 0.14
CA LYS A 425 -31.02 -5.26 -1.29
C LYS A 425 -30.01 -4.40 -2.04
N MET A 426 -30.04 -3.07 -1.85
CA MET A 426 -29.06 -2.17 -2.47
C MET A 426 -27.61 -2.55 -2.13
N TYR A 427 -27.35 -2.99 -0.90
CA TYR A 427 -26.04 -3.45 -0.44
C TYR A 427 -25.59 -4.72 -1.16
N ILE A 428 -26.49 -5.68 -1.27
CA ILE A 428 -26.24 -6.98 -1.92
C ILE A 428 -26.07 -6.84 -3.43
N ASP A 429 -26.78 -5.88 -4.04
CA ASP A 429 -26.75 -5.58 -5.47
C ASP A 429 -25.49 -4.81 -5.92
N GLN A 430 -24.66 -4.31 -5.00
CA GLN A 430 -23.39 -3.72 -5.39
C GLN A 430 -22.51 -4.76 -6.11
N GLU A 431 -21.96 -4.37 -7.26
CA GLU A 431 -21.08 -5.18 -8.10
C GLU A 431 -19.67 -5.29 -7.49
N ILE A 432 -19.59 -5.99 -6.37
CA ILE A 432 -18.37 -6.19 -5.58
C ILE A 432 -18.40 -7.57 -4.90
N ASP A 433 -17.23 -8.13 -4.63
CA ASP A 433 -17.07 -9.44 -4.02
C ASP A 433 -17.84 -9.60 -2.72
N ASP A 434 -18.47 -10.76 -2.56
CA ASP A 434 -19.22 -11.07 -1.35
C ASP A 434 -18.32 -11.19 -0.10
N THR A 435 -17.03 -11.52 -0.22
CA THR A 435 -16.09 -11.48 0.91
C THR A 435 -15.81 -10.05 1.38
N VAL A 436 -15.81 -9.08 0.45
CA VAL A 436 -15.67 -7.65 0.78
C VAL A 436 -16.94 -7.13 1.44
N LYS A 437 -18.11 -7.53 0.93
CA LYS A 437 -19.41 -7.25 1.57
C LYS A 437 -19.45 -7.79 3.00
N LEU A 438 -19.04 -9.04 3.21
CA LEU A 438 -18.99 -9.62 4.56
C LEU A 438 -18.06 -8.80 5.48
N ARG A 439 -16.87 -8.43 5.00
CA ARG A 439 -15.87 -7.69 5.77
C ARG A 439 -16.40 -6.33 6.26
N TYR A 440 -17.11 -5.57 5.43
CA TYR A 440 -17.67 -4.28 5.85
C TYR A 440 -18.73 -4.43 6.94
N LEU A 441 -19.61 -5.44 6.84
CA LEU A 441 -20.59 -5.71 7.90
C LEU A 441 -19.94 -6.16 9.22
N THR A 442 -18.80 -6.88 9.15
CA THR A 442 -18.06 -7.35 10.33
C THR A 442 -17.29 -6.23 11.06
N LEU A 443 -16.77 -5.24 10.32
CA LEU A 443 -15.79 -4.27 10.84
C LEU A 443 -16.34 -2.85 11.08
N THR A 444 -17.54 -2.54 10.60
CA THR A 444 -18.06 -1.16 10.65
C THR A 444 -18.62 -0.79 12.03
N TRP A 445 -18.40 0.45 12.44
CA TRP A 445 -18.88 1.01 13.70
C TRP A 445 -19.88 2.15 13.45
N PRO A 446 -20.90 2.34 14.31
CA PRO A 446 -21.91 3.36 14.11
C PRO A 446 -21.32 4.77 14.30
N LEU A 447 -21.70 5.71 13.43
CA LEU A 447 -21.25 7.11 13.53
C LEU A 447 -21.92 7.85 14.70
N PHE A 448 -23.07 7.39 15.16
CA PHE A 448 -23.91 8.03 16.19
C PHE A 448 -23.80 7.42 17.60
N LYS A 449 -22.90 6.46 17.83
CA LYS A 449 -22.68 5.81 19.14
C LYS A 449 -21.17 5.78 19.46
N ILE A 450 -20.67 6.84 20.07
CA ILE A 450 -19.23 7.11 20.18
C ILE A 450 -18.57 6.42 21.39
N ASN A 451 -19.36 5.92 22.34
CA ASN A 451 -18.88 5.31 23.58
C ASN A 451 -19.21 3.81 23.75
N MET A 452 -19.82 3.16 22.75
CA MET A 452 -20.06 1.71 22.81
C MET A 452 -18.95 0.97 22.08
N TYR A 453 -18.30 0.05 22.79
CA TYR A 453 -17.37 -0.89 22.17
C TYR A 453 -18.17 -1.91 21.34
N PHE A 454 -18.09 -1.83 20.02
CA PHE A 454 -18.63 -2.85 19.12
C PHE A 454 -17.56 -3.92 18.89
N GLY A 455 -17.85 -5.14 19.34
CA GLY A 455 -17.02 -6.29 19.00
C GLY A 455 -17.04 -6.59 17.50
N LEU A 456 -16.05 -7.35 17.04
CA LEU A 456 -16.08 -7.93 15.70
C LEU A 456 -17.37 -8.74 15.53
N ASN A 457 -18.01 -8.64 14.36
CA ASN A 457 -19.28 -9.29 14.01
C ASN A 457 -20.53 -8.81 14.76
N THR A 458 -20.43 -7.99 15.81
CA THR A 458 -21.60 -7.60 16.61
C THR A 458 -22.72 -6.99 15.76
N PHE A 459 -22.39 -6.13 14.80
CA PHE A 459 -23.39 -5.61 13.87
C PHE A 459 -23.95 -6.68 12.93
N LEU A 460 -23.09 -7.51 12.35
CA LEU A 460 -23.49 -8.59 11.45
C LEU A 460 -24.46 -9.57 12.12
N ASP A 461 -24.19 -9.97 13.35
CA ASP A 461 -25.01 -10.91 14.12
C ASP A 461 -26.40 -10.31 14.39
N ILE A 462 -26.44 -9.04 14.81
CA ILE A 462 -27.70 -8.31 15.06
C ILE A 462 -28.50 -8.12 13.76
N LEU A 463 -27.81 -7.74 12.68
CA LEU A 463 -28.42 -7.61 11.36
C LEU A 463 -29.03 -8.94 10.91
N SER A 464 -28.30 -10.05 11.08
CA SER A 464 -28.78 -11.40 10.74
C SER A 464 -30.04 -11.79 11.48
N GLU A 465 -30.06 -11.60 12.80
CA GLU A 465 -31.24 -11.89 13.62
C GLU A 465 -32.43 -11.00 13.27
N ASN A 466 -32.21 -9.72 12.99
CA ASN A 466 -33.28 -8.82 12.59
C ASN A 466 -33.84 -9.17 11.21
N VAL A 467 -32.99 -9.50 10.23
CA VAL A 467 -33.44 -9.93 8.90
C VAL A 467 -34.29 -11.21 8.99
N LYS A 468 -33.91 -12.19 9.81
CA LYS A 468 -34.70 -13.41 10.06
C LYS A 468 -36.09 -13.12 10.65
N LYS A 469 -36.24 -12.06 11.43
CA LYS A 469 -37.56 -11.64 11.94
C LYS A 469 -38.38 -10.96 10.85
N ILE A 470 -37.74 -10.05 10.11
CA ILE A 470 -38.37 -9.22 9.08
C ILE A 470 -38.98 -10.05 7.95
N ILE A 471 -38.37 -11.18 7.56
CA ILE A 471 -38.92 -12.06 6.51
C ILE A 471 -40.31 -12.62 6.86
N ASN A 472 -40.67 -12.67 8.14
CA ASN A 472 -41.96 -13.19 8.61
C ASN A 472 -43.05 -12.11 8.73
N ASN A 473 -42.75 -10.85 8.37
CA ASN A 473 -43.75 -9.79 8.36
C ASN A 473 -44.76 -9.96 7.21
N ASP A 474 -45.86 -9.19 7.28
CA ASP A 474 -46.84 -9.12 6.21
C ASP A 474 -46.30 -8.34 5.00
N TRP A 475 -46.03 -9.07 3.93
CA TRP A 475 -45.52 -8.55 2.66
C TRP A 475 -46.52 -8.79 1.54
N SER A 476 -46.60 -7.86 0.59
CA SER A 476 -47.29 -8.15 -0.67
C SER A 476 -46.58 -9.27 -1.43
N LEU A 477 -47.27 -9.89 -2.39
CA LEU A 477 -46.72 -11.01 -3.17
C LEU A 477 -45.42 -10.61 -3.90
N GLU A 478 -45.39 -9.41 -4.48
CA GLU A 478 -44.24 -8.86 -5.19
C GLU A 478 -43.08 -8.57 -4.23
N GLU A 479 -43.35 -7.92 -3.10
CA GLU A 479 -42.35 -7.65 -2.06
C GLU A 479 -41.74 -8.94 -1.52
N LYS A 480 -42.56 -9.98 -1.31
CA LYS A 480 -42.13 -11.27 -0.77
C LYS A 480 -41.10 -11.95 -1.68
N GLN A 481 -41.26 -11.86 -3.00
CA GLN A 481 -40.28 -12.41 -3.94
C GLN A 481 -38.94 -11.69 -3.85
N ILE A 482 -38.96 -10.35 -3.78
CA ILE A 482 -37.75 -9.52 -3.65
C ILE A 482 -37.04 -9.81 -2.32
N ILE A 483 -37.81 -9.91 -1.23
CA ILE A 483 -37.31 -10.15 0.12
C ILE A 483 -36.67 -11.54 0.23
N ASN A 484 -37.33 -12.58 -0.29
CA ASN A 484 -36.80 -13.93 -0.28
C ASN A 484 -35.48 -14.01 -1.07
N ASN A 485 -35.41 -13.42 -2.26
CA ASN A 485 -34.17 -13.36 -3.05
C ASN A 485 -33.05 -12.62 -2.28
N THR A 486 -33.38 -11.47 -1.69
CA THR A 486 -32.43 -10.68 -0.89
C THR A 486 -31.92 -11.48 0.31
N PHE A 487 -32.81 -12.17 1.02
CA PHE A 487 -32.47 -13.03 2.16
C PHE A 487 -31.59 -14.21 1.77
N ASP A 488 -31.90 -14.89 0.67
CA ASP A 488 -31.11 -16.03 0.18
C ASP A 488 -29.69 -15.60 -0.19
N ARG A 489 -29.54 -14.47 -0.88
CA ARG A 489 -28.24 -13.89 -1.21
C ARG A 489 -27.48 -13.44 0.03
N PHE A 490 -28.17 -12.82 1.00
CA PHE A 490 -27.57 -12.45 2.27
C PHE A 490 -27.06 -13.68 3.04
N ASN A 491 -27.83 -14.76 3.09
CA ASN A 491 -27.43 -16.02 3.70
C ASN A 491 -26.23 -16.66 2.99
N LYS A 492 -26.11 -16.51 1.67
CA LYS A 492 -24.90 -16.94 0.95
C LYS A 492 -23.66 -16.17 1.42
N ILE A 493 -23.78 -14.85 1.59
CA ILE A 493 -22.69 -14.01 2.13
C ILE A 493 -22.32 -14.44 3.56
N LEU A 494 -23.31 -14.72 4.41
CA LEU A 494 -23.09 -15.17 5.80
C LEU A 494 -22.40 -16.53 5.89
N LYS A 495 -22.65 -17.43 4.92
CA LYS A 495 -22.03 -18.77 4.85
C LYS A 495 -20.60 -18.74 4.34
N LEU A 496 -20.11 -17.61 3.84
CA LEU A 496 -18.71 -17.47 3.48
C LEU A 496 -17.86 -17.66 4.74
N ASN A 497 -16.84 -18.52 4.63
CA ASN A 497 -16.05 -18.90 5.78
C ASN A 497 -15.26 -17.69 6.29
N ILE A 498 -15.63 -17.17 7.47
CA ILE A 498 -14.86 -16.14 8.18
C ILE A 498 -13.43 -16.66 8.47
N ASN A 499 -13.20 -17.97 8.44
CA ASN A 499 -11.85 -18.49 8.53
C ASN A 499 -10.97 -18.14 7.32
N ASP A 500 -11.42 -17.73 6.14
CA ASP A 500 -10.48 -17.11 5.18
C ASP A 500 -9.98 -15.72 5.64
N ILE A 501 -10.70 -15.11 6.58
CA ILE A 501 -10.32 -13.87 7.29
C ILE A 501 -9.42 -14.20 8.50
N LYS A 502 -9.46 -15.42 9.06
CA LYS A 502 -8.63 -15.88 10.21
C LYS A 502 -7.50 -16.89 9.87
N ILE A 503 -7.52 -17.59 8.73
CA ILE A 503 -6.56 -18.63 8.29
C ILE A 503 -5.22 -18.01 7.88
N ASN A 504 -5.16 -16.69 7.68
CA ASN A 504 -3.88 -15.99 7.54
C ASN A 504 -3.05 -15.89 8.83
N VAL A 505 -3.55 -16.33 10.00
CA VAL A 505 -2.85 -16.18 11.28
C VAL A 505 -2.26 -17.50 11.83
N ALA A 506 -2.77 -18.69 11.46
CA ALA A 506 -2.38 -19.93 12.14
C ALA A 506 -1.55 -20.96 11.34
N ASN A 507 -1.58 -20.97 9.99
CA ASN A 507 -1.00 -22.09 9.21
C ASN A 507 0.19 -21.74 8.29
N LYS A 508 0.92 -20.63 8.51
CA LYS A 508 2.03 -20.22 7.61
C LYS A 508 3.45 -20.43 8.16
N THR A 509 3.63 -21.17 9.25
CA THR A 509 4.97 -21.60 9.68
C THR A 509 5.53 -22.78 8.90
N THR A 510 4.68 -23.62 8.28
CA THR A 510 5.13 -24.82 7.52
C THR A 510 5.19 -24.65 6.00
N ALA A 511 4.70 -23.53 5.44
CA ALA A 511 4.79 -23.27 4.00
C ALA A 511 6.13 -22.67 3.57
N HIS A 512 7.01 -22.34 4.51
CA HIS A 512 8.30 -21.71 4.24
C HIS A 512 9.34 -22.67 3.61
N GLU A 513 9.11 -23.99 3.69
CA GLU A 513 10.08 -25.01 3.24
C GLU A 513 9.78 -25.62 1.86
N LYS A 514 8.63 -25.33 1.23
CA LYS A 514 8.19 -26.05 0.00
C LYS A 514 8.15 -25.24 -1.30
N ARG A 515 8.80 -24.07 -1.41
CA ARG A 515 8.83 -23.28 -2.67
C ARG A 515 10.22 -22.79 -3.08
N GLU A 516 11.24 -23.64 -3.00
CA GLU A 516 12.60 -23.32 -3.48
C GLU A 516 12.78 -23.36 -5.01
N SER A 517 11.77 -23.70 -5.83
CA SER A 517 11.95 -23.88 -7.28
C SER A 517 11.83 -22.62 -8.16
N TRP A 518 11.77 -21.41 -7.60
CA TRP A 518 11.51 -20.16 -8.37
C TRP A 518 12.75 -19.28 -8.60
N ARG A 519 13.97 -19.80 -8.43
CA ARG A 519 15.24 -19.04 -8.48
C ARG A 519 15.64 -18.44 -9.85
N LYS A 520 14.75 -18.37 -10.85
CA LYS A 520 15.05 -17.76 -12.16
C LYS A 520 13.90 -16.88 -12.65
N GLN A 521 13.72 -15.71 -12.02
CA GLN A 521 13.03 -14.58 -12.66
C GLN A 521 13.99 -13.39 -12.61
N ARG A 522 14.55 -13.07 -13.78
CA ARG A 522 15.89 -12.48 -13.99
C ARG A 522 16.06 -11.06 -13.44
N VAL A 523 17.07 -10.90 -12.60
CA VAL A 523 18.20 -9.98 -12.83
C VAL A 523 19.39 -10.92 -13.09
N ASP A 524 19.96 -10.89 -14.29
CA ASP A 524 21.07 -11.79 -14.62
C ASP A 524 22.33 -11.38 -13.84
N LEU A 525 22.74 -12.18 -12.86
CA LEU A 525 23.93 -11.94 -12.02
C LEU A 525 25.17 -12.68 -12.53
N SER A 526 25.11 -13.27 -13.73
CA SER A 526 26.27 -13.98 -14.28
C SER A 526 27.33 -12.97 -14.75
N GLU A 527 28.34 -12.73 -13.91
CA GLU A 527 29.62 -12.19 -14.34
C GLU A 527 30.45 -13.31 -14.98
N ASP A 528 30.94 -13.07 -16.20
CA ASP A 528 31.97 -13.86 -16.87
C ASP A 528 33.23 -13.91 -15.99
N LYS A 529 33.40 -14.98 -15.21
CA LYS A 529 34.69 -15.32 -14.62
C LYS A 529 35.48 -16.15 -15.62
N SER A 530 36.38 -15.48 -16.32
CA SER A 530 37.43 -16.12 -17.12
C SER A 530 38.26 -17.08 -16.25
N ASN A 531 38.37 -18.31 -16.74
CA ASN A 531 39.20 -19.39 -16.20
C ASN A 531 40.67 -18.98 -15.97
N LYS A 532 41.22 -19.37 -14.82
CA LYS A 532 42.55 -20.00 -14.69
C LYS A 532 42.67 -20.77 -13.35
N SER A 533 42.70 -22.10 -13.49
CA SER A 533 43.43 -23.15 -12.74
C SER A 533 44.51 -22.66 -11.75
N HIS A 534 44.82 -23.25 -10.57
CA HIS A 534 44.73 -24.63 -10.04
C HIS A 534 44.97 -24.66 -8.50
N GLN A 535 44.49 -25.73 -7.84
CA GLN A 535 45.04 -26.50 -6.68
C GLN A 535 45.56 -25.74 -5.43
N HIS A 536 45.38 -26.15 -4.17
CA HIS A 536 45.15 -27.46 -3.54
C HIS A 536 44.72 -27.26 -2.06
N GLN A 537 44.04 -28.29 -1.55
CA GLN A 537 44.04 -28.81 -0.17
C GLN A 537 43.22 -28.14 0.96
N SER A 538 42.18 -28.88 1.32
CA SER A 538 41.55 -28.96 2.64
C SER A 538 42.50 -29.48 3.71
N ASN A 539 42.38 -29.00 4.95
CA ASN A 539 42.21 -29.88 6.11
C ASN A 539 41.64 -29.17 7.35
N SER A 540 40.81 -29.94 8.05
CA SER A 540 40.18 -29.78 9.37
C SER A 540 41.16 -29.38 10.50
N LYS A 541 40.81 -28.91 11.71
CA LYS A 541 39.89 -29.48 12.74
C LYS A 541 39.99 -28.59 14.01
N TYR A 542 38.94 -28.62 14.83
CA TYR A 542 38.74 -28.11 16.20
C TYR A 542 39.95 -28.06 17.16
N PHE A 543 39.96 -27.09 18.10
CA PHE A 543 40.30 -27.29 19.53
C PHE A 543 39.76 -26.16 20.45
N TYR A 544 39.12 -26.54 21.56
CA TYR A 544 38.72 -25.71 22.71
C TYR A 544 39.85 -25.72 23.77
N ARG A 545 40.08 -24.60 24.50
CA ARG A 545 40.58 -24.67 25.88
C ARG A 545 40.29 -23.38 26.69
N ASN A 546 39.57 -23.57 27.79
CA ASN A 546 39.43 -22.65 28.92
C ASN A 546 40.74 -22.54 29.72
N THR A 547 40.94 -21.41 30.40
CA THR A 547 41.66 -21.35 31.69
C THR A 547 41.16 -20.17 32.52
N THR A 548 40.96 -20.43 33.80
CA THR A 548 40.44 -19.58 34.88
C THR A 548 41.52 -19.22 35.89
N LEU A 549 41.24 -18.19 36.71
CA LEU A 549 41.84 -17.78 38.01
C LEU A 549 43.20 -17.03 37.90
N GLU A 550 43.46 -15.91 38.60
CA GLU A 550 43.24 -15.61 40.03
C GLU A 550 43.19 -14.10 40.38
N LYS A 551 42.85 -13.84 41.65
CA LYS A 551 42.42 -12.62 42.36
C LYS A 551 43.54 -11.58 42.65
N HIS A 552 43.17 -10.30 42.88
CA HIS A 552 43.27 -9.59 44.19
C HIS A 552 42.85 -8.09 44.11
N VAL A 553 41.74 -7.75 44.77
CA VAL A 553 41.60 -6.87 45.97
C VAL A 553 42.16 -5.42 45.97
N ASP A 554 41.22 -4.48 46.16
CA ASP A 554 41.18 -3.30 47.07
C ASP A 554 41.25 -1.82 46.62
N LEU A 555 40.13 -1.16 46.96
CA LEU A 555 39.93 0.11 47.72
C LEU A 555 40.32 1.49 47.16
N ALA A 556 39.25 2.21 46.79
CA ALA A 556 38.82 3.50 47.33
C ALA A 556 39.78 4.71 47.34
N LYS A 557 39.35 5.80 46.69
CA LYS A 557 39.02 7.09 47.37
C LYS A 557 38.45 8.13 46.37
N LYS A 558 37.26 8.65 46.70
CA LYS A 558 36.86 10.04 46.37
C LYS A 558 37.69 11.00 47.24
N PRO A 559 37.78 12.30 46.88
CA PRO A 559 36.85 13.24 47.51
C PRO A 559 36.27 14.29 46.56
N SER A 560 35.07 14.72 46.93
CA SER A 560 34.36 15.94 46.52
C SER A 560 34.85 17.17 47.30
N THR A 561 34.79 18.34 46.67
CA THR A 561 34.52 19.70 47.21
C THR A 561 34.55 20.63 45.99
N ASN A 562 33.61 21.53 45.71
CA ASN A 562 32.56 22.19 46.49
C ASN A 562 31.20 22.17 45.78
#